data_AF-A0A0F7PL46-F1
#
_entry.id   AF-A0A0F7PL46-F1
#
_cell.length_a   1.000
_cell.length_b   1.000
_cell.length_c   1.000
_cell.angle_alpha   90.00
_cell.angle_beta   90.00
_cell.angle_gamma   90.00
#
_symmetry.space_group_name_H-M   'P 1'
#
loop_
_entity.id
_entity.type
_entity.pdbx_description
1 polymer ?
#
loop_
_entity_poly.entity_id
_entity_poly.type
_entity_poly.pdbx_seq_one_letter_code
_entity_poly.pdbx_strand_id
1 'polypeptide(L)'
;MDSDIVVHGKGVGNYHSMGEASEHLAGSAQCGDQDCGGNSPVVPRYHRAEALGLTCRSMTTEDLGFLSALYASTREDELAPWPWSDEQKATFLEMQFQAQHAHYREHYPDALWLVLERAGKPIGRLYLEQWPSEHRIIDIALMPDTRGQGVGSALLRDVMDEAAGLSKAVSIHVEKTNPAMRLYKRLGFETVEDKGVYDLLRWQPPA
;
A
#
# COMPACT_ATOMS: atom_id res chain seq x y z
N MET A 1 11.86 12.89 -11.78
CA MET A 1 11.72 13.09 -10.32
C MET A 1 11.24 11.77 -9.75
N ASP A 2 11.89 11.27 -8.70
CA ASP A 2 11.52 10.01 -8.03
C ASP A 2 10.22 10.26 -7.25
N SER A 3 9.13 9.62 -7.63
CA SER A 3 7.87 9.66 -6.88
C SER A 3 7.99 8.73 -5.66
N ASP A 4 8.15 9.28 -4.46
CA ASP A 4 8.43 8.51 -3.23
C ASP A 4 7.21 7.79 -2.64
N ILE A 5 6.39 7.19 -3.52
CA ILE A 5 5.38 6.15 -3.30
C ILE A 5 3.92 6.62 -3.46
N VAL A 6 3.33 6.06 -4.51
CA VAL A 6 1.90 5.81 -4.75
C VAL A 6 1.83 4.31 -5.02
N VAL A 7 0.90 3.56 -4.43
CA VAL A 7 0.59 2.21 -4.91
C VAL A 7 -0.91 2.12 -5.12
N HIS A 8 -1.26 1.62 -6.31
CA HIS A 8 -2.62 1.23 -6.62
C HIS A 8 -2.73 -0.24 -6.24
N GLY A 9 -3.29 -0.54 -5.08
CA GLY A 9 -3.93 -1.84 -4.94
C GLY A 9 -5.26 -1.78 -5.71
N LYS A 10 -5.64 -2.90 -6.34
CA LYS A 10 -6.75 -3.04 -7.31
C LYS A 10 -7.82 -1.96 -7.15
N GLY A 11 -7.76 -0.94 -8.03
CA GLY A 11 -8.87 -0.01 -8.18
C GLY A 11 -10.12 -0.81 -8.55
N VAL A 12 -11.25 -0.49 -7.93
CA VAL A 12 -12.52 -1.12 -8.26
C VAL A 12 -12.97 -0.55 -9.61
N GLY A 13 -12.45 -1.14 -10.69
CA GLY A 13 -12.86 -0.91 -12.08
C GLY A 13 -12.03 0.12 -12.85
N ASN A 14 -11.41 -0.34 -13.95
CA ASN A 14 -10.89 0.53 -15.00
C ASN A 14 -12.05 1.30 -15.68
N TYR A 15 -11.84 2.59 -15.93
CA TYR A 15 -12.78 3.55 -16.54
C TYR A 15 -13.10 3.32 -18.04
N HIS A 16 -13.02 2.09 -18.56
CA HIS A 16 -13.25 1.83 -19.98
C HIS A 16 -13.97 0.52 -20.36
N SER A 17 -14.46 -0.28 -19.42
CA SER A 17 -15.33 -1.40 -19.79
C SER A 17 -16.33 -1.72 -18.70
N MET A 18 -17.54 -1.17 -18.81
CA MET A 18 -18.73 -1.88 -18.35
C MET A 18 -18.93 -3.06 -19.31
N GLY A 19 -18.37 -4.22 -18.94
CA GLY A 19 -18.43 -5.43 -19.75
C GLY A 19 -17.28 -6.37 -19.40
N GLU A 20 -17.57 -7.29 -18.48
CA GLU A 20 -16.86 -8.56 -18.26
C GLU A 20 -15.37 -8.49 -17.87
N ALA A 21 -15.09 -8.56 -16.57
CA ALA A 21 -13.89 -9.22 -16.02
C ALA A 21 -13.99 -9.39 -14.49
N SER A 22 -14.90 -10.25 -14.04
CA SER A 22 -14.81 -10.87 -12.71
C SER A 22 -14.47 -12.33 -12.92
N GLU A 23 -13.20 -12.71 -12.78
CA GLU A 23 -12.81 -14.03 -12.27
C GLU A 23 -11.27 -14.18 -12.23
N HIS A 24 -10.84 -15.01 -11.28
CA HIS A 24 -9.48 -15.54 -11.10
C HIS A 24 -8.43 -14.59 -10.48
N LEU A 25 -8.18 -14.79 -9.19
CA LEU A 25 -6.94 -15.36 -8.64
C LEU A 25 -7.01 -15.36 -7.11
N ALA A 26 -7.80 -16.28 -6.56
CA ALA A 26 -7.66 -16.73 -5.18
C ALA A 26 -6.73 -17.96 -5.22
N GLY A 27 -5.43 -17.73 -5.00
CA GLY A 27 -4.51 -18.81 -4.71
C GLY A 27 -4.73 -19.23 -3.25
N SER A 28 -5.45 -20.33 -3.06
CA SER A 28 -5.70 -20.95 -1.76
C SER A 28 -4.39 -21.36 -1.09
N ALA A 29 -3.93 -20.58 -0.12
CA ALA A 29 -2.99 -21.05 0.89
C ALA A 29 -3.79 -21.58 2.08
N GLN A 30 -4.12 -22.87 2.05
CA GLN A 30 -4.58 -23.61 3.22
C GLN A 30 -3.36 -23.93 4.10
N CYS A 31 -3.31 -23.39 5.31
CA CYS A 31 -2.46 -23.95 6.36
C CYS A 31 -3.07 -23.73 7.74
N GLY A 32 -3.56 -24.84 8.30
CA GLY A 32 -3.49 -25.24 9.72
C GLY A 32 -3.94 -24.28 10.80
N ASP A 33 -5.04 -24.66 11.48
CA ASP A 33 -5.36 -24.24 12.85
C ASP A 33 -4.13 -24.27 13.77
N GLN A 34 -3.79 -23.14 14.39
CA GLN A 34 -3.14 -23.13 15.71
C GLN A 34 -3.21 -21.75 16.40
N ASP A 35 -3.87 -21.77 17.56
CA ASP A 35 -3.83 -20.85 18.70
C ASP A 35 -4.16 -19.36 18.53
N CYS A 36 -5.42 -19.05 18.86
CA CYS A 36 -5.95 -17.73 19.17
C CYS A 36 -5.35 -17.19 20.49
N GLY A 37 -4.14 -16.64 20.45
CA GLY A 37 -3.61 -15.72 21.46
C GLY A 37 -3.81 -14.28 20.99
N GLY A 38 -4.82 -13.59 21.53
CA GLY A 38 -5.08 -12.18 21.21
C GLY A 38 -3.92 -11.28 21.61
N ASN A 39 -2.99 -11.04 20.68
CA ASN A 39 -1.95 -10.04 20.82
C ASN A 39 -2.34 -8.86 19.93
N SER A 40 -2.59 -7.69 20.52
CA SER A 40 -2.75 -6.47 19.71
C SER A 40 -1.53 -6.33 18.79
N PRO A 41 -1.71 -5.98 17.52
CA PRO A 41 -0.61 -5.87 16.58
C PRO A 41 0.43 -4.89 17.12
N VAL A 42 1.65 -5.37 17.34
CA VAL A 42 2.77 -4.53 17.76
C VAL A 42 3.13 -3.63 16.58
N VAL A 43 2.98 -2.32 16.75
CA VAL A 43 3.37 -1.34 15.73
C VAL A 43 4.91 -1.36 15.62
N PRO A 44 5.48 -1.65 14.44
CA PRO A 44 6.92 -1.66 14.25
C PRO A 44 7.54 -0.28 14.45
N ARG A 45 8.79 -0.24 14.92
CA ARG A 45 9.61 0.97 14.92
C ARG A 45 10.56 0.95 13.72
N TYR A 46 10.24 1.78 12.73
CA TYR A 46 11.03 1.93 11.51
C TYR A 46 12.11 3.01 11.71
N HIS A 47 13.30 2.59 12.13
CA HIS A 47 14.36 3.49 12.59
C HIS A 47 14.91 4.43 11.50
N ARG A 48 15.03 4.00 10.23
CA ARG A 48 15.48 4.89 9.15
C ARG A 48 14.43 5.95 8.86
N ALA A 49 13.15 5.59 8.88
CA ALA A 49 12.04 6.52 8.70
C ALA A 49 11.91 7.48 9.89
N GLU A 50 12.11 7.00 11.12
CA GLU A 50 12.13 7.80 12.35
C GLU A 50 13.22 8.87 12.32
N ALA A 51 14.39 8.55 11.78
CA ALA A 51 15.48 9.53 11.57
C ALA A 51 15.10 10.66 10.61
N LEU A 52 14.08 10.48 9.77
CA LEU A 52 13.51 11.51 8.88
C LEU A 52 12.26 12.20 9.49
N GLY A 53 11.95 11.89 10.75
CA GLY A 53 10.82 12.41 11.51
C GLY A 53 9.50 11.69 11.25
N LEU A 54 9.53 10.50 10.64
CA LEU A 54 8.34 9.68 10.39
C LEU A 54 8.09 8.72 11.54
N THR A 55 6.88 8.73 12.10
CA THR A 55 6.40 7.76 13.08
C THR A 55 5.22 6.98 12.52
N CYS A 56 4.97 5.79 13.07
CA CYS A 56 3.84 4.96 12.70
C CYS A 56 2.91 4.77 13.88
N ARG A 57 1.62 4.71 13.63
CA ARG A 57 0.61 4.26 14.60
C ARG A 57 -0.47 3.44 13.93
N SER A 58 -1.20 2.66 14.72
CA SER A 58 -2.39 1.96 14.24
C SER A 58 -3.45 2.95 13.76
N MET A 59 -4.08 2.60 12.65
CA MET A 59 -5.24 3.29 12.09
C MET A 59 -6.44 3.19 13.02
N THR A 60 -7.21 4.26 13.13
CA THR A 60 -8.50 4.32 13.81
C THR A 60 -9.59 4.80 12.83
N THR A 61 -10.84 4.79 13.27
CA THR A 61 -11.96 5.32 12.47
C THR A 61 -11.87 6.83 12.25
N GLU A 62 -11.14 7.56 13.11
CA GLU A 62 -10.92 9.01 12.94
C GLU A 62 -10.03 9.32 11.74
N ASP A 63 -9.23 8.35 11.28
CA ASP A 63 -8.34 8.51 10.14
C ASP A 63 -9.07 8.39 8.79
N LEU A 64 -10.30 7.89 8.76
CA LEU A 64 -11.00 7.60 7.49
C LEU A 64 -11.12 8.82 6.59
N GLY A 65 -11.36 10.01 7.15
CA GLY A 65 -11.39 11.26 6.39
C GLY A 65 -10.04 11.61 5.78
N PHE A 66 -8.95 11.43 6.52
CA PHE A 66 -7.59 11.60 6.01
C PHE A 66 -7.25 10.56 4.93
N LEU A 67 -7.60 9.29 5.16
CA LEU A 67 -7.30 8.20 4.24
C LEU A 67 -8.06 8.32 2.92
N SER A 68 -9.29 8.83 2.95
CA SER A 68 -10.04 9.21 1.75
C SER A 68 -9.35 10.33 0.99
N ALA A 69 -8.92 11.39 1.67
CA ALA A 69 -8.17 12.49 1.04
C ALA A 69 -6.83 12.02 0.45
N LEU A 70 -6.11 11.14 1.15
CA LEU A 70 -4.88 10.53 0.66
C LEU A 70 -5.16 9.70 -0.60
N TYR A 71 -6.23 8.89 -0.60
CA TYR A 71 -6.66 8.13 -1.77
C TYR A 71 -7.02 9.03 -2.96
N ALA A 72 -7.74 10.13 -2.72
CA ALA A 72 -8.04 11.11 -3.75
C ALA A 72 -6.76 11.68 -4.39
N SER A 73 -5.76 12.03 -3.56
CA SER A 73 -4.49 12.62 -4.00
C SER A 73 -3.63 11.71 -4.89
N THR A 74 -3.90 10.40 -4.93
CA THR A 74 -3.19 9.49 -5.83
C THR A 74 -3.84 9.40 -7.21
N ARG A 75 -5.07 9.89 -7.37
CA ARG A 75 -5.87 9.79 -8.61
C ARG A 75 -6.22 11.15 -9.23
N GLU A 76 -5.74 12.25 -8.66
CA GLU A 76 -5.97 13.60 -9.19
C GLU A 76 -5.56 13.71 -10.67
N ASP A 77 -4.36 13.23 -11.02
CA ASP A 77 -3.86 13.24 -12.39
C ASP A 77 -4.70 12.38 -13.36
N GLU A 78 -5.23 11.24 -12.88
CA GLU A 78 -6.09 10.35 -13.65
C GLU A 78 -7.46 10.98 -13.92
N LEU A 79 -8.00 11.71 -12.95
CA LEU A 79 -9.31 12.36 -13.03
C LEU A 79 -9.27 13.75 -13.65
N ALA A 80 -8.09 14.38 -13.78
CA ALA A 80 -7.92 15.71 -14.35
C ALA A 80 -8.51 15.86 -15.77
N PRO A 81 -8.32 14.91 -16.71
CA PRO A 81 -8.84 15.03 -18.08
C PRO A 81 -10.37 14.90 -18.20
N TRP A 82 -11.05 14.37 -17.17
CA TRP A 82 -12.48 14.10 -17.22
C TRP A 82 -13.30 15.38 -16.97
N PRO A 83 -14.35 15.64 -17.77
CA PRO A 83 -15.17 16.85 -17.69
C PRO A 83 -16.22 16.79 -16.56
N TRP A 84 -15.84 16.24 -15.41
CA TRP A 84 -16.68 16.18 -14.21
C TRP A 84 -16.44 17.42 -13.35
N SER A 85 -17.47 17.86 -12.62
CA SER A 85 -17.30 18.87 -11.57
C SER A 85 -16.45 18.32 -10.43
N ASP A 86 -15.86 19.21 -9.62
CA ASP A 86 -15.07 18.81 -8.45
C ASP A 86 -15.90 17.98 -7.46
N GLU A 87 -17.19 18.31 -7.31
CA GLU A 87 -18.13 17.56 -6.47
C GLU A 87 -18.39 16.14 -7.00
N GLN A 88 -18.51 15.99 -8.32
CA GLN A 88 -18.65 14.67 -8.96
C GLN A 88 -17.39 13.83 -8.78
N LYS A 89 -16.19 14.43 -8.95
CA LYS A 89 -14.91 13.75 -8.71
C LYS A 89 -14.78 13.33 -7.25
N ALA A 90 -15.10 14.22 -6.31
CA ALA A 90 -15.04 13.92 -4.87
C ALA A 90 -15.99 12.78 -4.48
N THR A 91 -17.24 12.83 -4.93
CA THR A 91 -18.24 11.77 -4.65
C THR A 91 -17.78 10.43 -5.21
N PHE A 92 -17.26 10.42 -6.45
CA PHE A 92 -16.76 9.21 -7.08
C PHE A 92 -15.55 8.63 -6.33
N LEU A 93 -14.58 9.47 -5.96
CA LEU A 93 -13.38 9.06 -5.23
C LEU A 93 -13.71 8.52 -3.84
N GLU A 94 -14.65 9.14 -3.14
CA GLU A 94 -15.14 8.66 -1.85
C GLU A 94 -15.75 7.25 -1.99
N MET A 95 -16.65 7.05 -2.96
CA MET A 95 -17.24 5.74 -3.23
C MET A 95 -16.17 4.67 -3.52
N GLN A 96 -15.16 5.01 -4.32
CA GLN A 96 -14.06 4.10 -4.62
C GLN A 96 -13.18 3.80 -3.41
N PHE A 97 -12.88 4.81 -2.59
CA PHE A 97 -12.14 4.64 -1.34
C PHE A 97 -12.87 3.69 -0.40
N GLN A 98 -14.18 3.89 -0.19
CA GLN A 98 -14.99 3.04 0.68
C GLN A 98 -15.01 1.58 0.19
N ALA A 99 -15.19 1.37 -1.13
CA ALA A 99 -15.16 0.04 -1.70
C ALA A 99 -13.78 -0.65 -1.54
N GLN A 100 -12.69 0.08 -1.78
CA GLN A 100 -11.33 -0.43 -1.57
C GLN A 100 -11.08 -0.76 -0.09
N HIS A 101 -11.43 0.14 0.82
CA HIS A 101 -11.23 -0.03 2.25
C HIS A 101 -12.00 -1.26 2.78
N ALA A 102 -13.26 -1.42 2.39
CA ALA A 102 -14.07 -2.58 2.73
C ALA A 102 -13.45 -3.88 2.21
N HIS A 103 -13.06 -3.91 0.92
CA HIS A 103 -12.41 -5.07 0.31
C HIS A 103 -11.15 -5.49 1.05
N TYR A 104 -10.27 -4.53 1.35
CA TYR A 104 -9.03 -4.77 2.09
C TYR A 104 -9.28 -5.30 3.50
N ARG A 105 -10.23 -4.70 4.23
CA ARG A 105 -10.58 -5.14 5.59
C ARG A 105 -11.18 -6.54 5.63
N GLU A 106 -11.91 -6.94 4.60
CA GLU A 106 -12.49 -8.28 4.46
C GLU A 106 -11.42 -9.34 4.13
N HIS A 107 -10.48 -9.02 3.23
CA HIS A 107 -9.51 -10.00 2.72
C HIS A 107 -8.22 -10.10 3.57
N TYR A 108 -7.92 -9.09 4.38
CA TYR A 108 -6.71 -9.02 5.20
C TYR A 108 -7.05 -8.66 6.67
N PRO A 109 -7.82 -9.50 7.38
CA PRO A 109 -8.30 -9.18 8.73
C PRO A 109 -7.15 -8.95 9.73
N ASP A 110 -6.01 -9.61 9.51
CA ASP A 110 -4.84 -9.60 10.40
C ASP A 110 -3.73 -8.64 9.96
N ALA A 111 -3.94 -7.88 8.88
CA ALA A 111 -2.95 -6.91 8.42
C ALA A 111 -2.68 -5.80 9.44
N LEU A 112 -1.45 -5.31 9.43
CA LEU A 112 -1.06 -4.08 10.08
C LEU A 112 -1.59 -2.89 9.28
N TRP A 113 -2.56 -2.20 9.86
CA TRP A 113 -3.14 -0.96 9.31
C TRP A 113 -2.43 0.24 9.93
N LEU A 114 -1.43 0.80 9.26
CA LEU A 114 -0.62 1.89 9.81
C LEU A 114 -0.91 3.23 9.15
N VAL A 115 -1.08 4.25 9.98
CA VAL A 115 -1.00 5.66 9.57
C VAL A 115 0.41 6.15 9.84
N LEU A 116 0.97 6.81 8.83
CA LEU A 116 2.30 7.40 8.86
C LEU A 116 2.17 8.86 9.26
N GLU A 117 2.90 9.29 10.28
CA GLU A 117 2.84 10.65 10.82
C GLU A 117 4.20 11.34 10.74
N ARG A 118 4.17 12.68 10.58
CA ARG A 118 5.34 13.54 10.71
C ARG A 118 4.96 14.79 11.48
N ALA A 119 5.70 15.07 12.55
CA ALA A 119 5.38 16.17 13.48
C ALA A 119 3.90 16.13 13.98
N GLY A 120 3.39 14.92 14.27
CA GLY A 120 2.04 14.69 14.79
C GLY A 120 0.91 14.89 13.76
N LYS A 121 1.23 15.01 12.46
CA LYS A 121 0.23 15.08 11.39
C LYS A 121 0.27 13.83 10.53
N PRO A 122 -0.87 13.27 10.13
CA PRO A 122 -0.91 12.16 9.19
C PRO A 122 -0.42 12.61 7.81
N ILE A 123 0.48 11.84 7.22
CA ILE A 123 1.13 12.12 5.93
C ILE A 123 1.09 10.95 4.96
N GLY A 124 0.63 9.79 5.40
CA GLY A 124 0.52 8.61 4.55
C GLY A 124 -0.05 7.40 5.26
N ARG A 125 0.01 6.26 4.58
CA ARG A 125 -0.40 4.96 5.09
C ARG A 125 0.57 3.86 4.66
N LEU A 126 0.64 2.81 5.47
CA LEU A 126 1.27 1.53 5.14
C LEU A 126 0.35 0.41 5.63
N TYR A 127 -0.16 -0.39 4.70
CA TYR A 127 -0.94 -1.58 5.00
C TYR A 127 -0.09 -2.81 4.68
N LEU A 128 0.21 -3.59 5.70
CA LEU A 128 1.18 -4.68 5.62
C LEU A 128 0.59 -5.97 6.19
N GLU A 129 0.53 -7.00 5.37
CA GLU A 129 0.19 -8.35 5.80
C GLU A 129 1.48 -9.15 6.07
N GLN A 130 1.53 -9.88 7.18
CA GLN A 130 2.76 -10.53 7.66
C GLN A 130 2.63 -12.06 7.62
N TRP A 131 2.75 -12.63 6.42
CA TRP A 131 2.70 -14.07 6.26
C TRP A 131 3.98 -14.77 6.74
N PRO A 132 3.94 -16.10 6.95
CA PRO A 132 5.11 -16.85 7.41
C PRO A 132 6.33 -16.75 6.48
N SER A 133 6.13 -16.65 5.17
CA SER A 133 7.20 -16.64 4.17
C SER A 133 7.51 -15.25 3.58
N GLU A 134 6.64 -14.27 3.79
CA GLU A 134 6.80 -12.92 3.25
C GLU A 134 6.05 -11.85 4.03
N HIS A 135 6.52 -10.61 3.94
CA HIS A 135 5.74 -9.41 4.23
C HIS A 135 5.13 -8.90 2.93
N ARG A 136 3.80 -8.88 2.88
CA ARG A 136 3.01 -8.46 1.73
C ARG A 136 2.55 -7.02 1.97
N ILE A 137 3.14 -6.07 1.24
CA ILE A 137 2.64 -4.70 1.23
C ILE A 137 1.35 -4.70 0.41
N ILE A 138 0.22 -4.52 1.10
CA ILE A 138 -1.10 -4.40 0.47
C ILE A 138 -1.19 -3.03 -0.18
N ASP A 139 -0.79 -1.99 0.55
CA ASP A 139 -0.79 -0.63 0.06
C ASP A 139 0.20 0.26 0.82
N ILE A 140 0.74 1.25 0.11
CA ILE A 140 1.61 2.27 0.68
C ILE A 140 1.42 3.55 -0.13
N ALA A 141 1.19 4.67 0.57
CA ALA A 141 0.99 5.96 -0.07
C ALA A 141 1.42 7.09 0.86
N LEU A 142 2.00 8.13 0.28
CA LEU A 142 2.34 9.38 0.94
C LEU A 142 1.60 10.55 0.26
N MET A 143 1.25 11.57 1.04
CA MET A 143 0.71 12.83 0.53
C MET A 143 1.69 13.46 -0.48
N PRO A 144 1.22 14.14 -1.55
CA PRO A 144 2.09 14.73 -2.57
C PRO A 144 3.23 15.58 -2.00
N ASP A 145 2.94 16.43 -1.01
CA ASP A 145 3.90 17.35 -0.38
C ASP A 145 5.02 16.66 0.43
N THR A 146 4.88 15.36 0.72
CA THR A 146 5.90 14.59 1.46
C THR A 146 6.73 13.66 0.57
N ARG A 147 6.40 13.59 -0.73
CA ARG A 147 7.15 12.81 -1.72
C ARG A 147 8.45 13.52 -2.14
N GLY A 148 9.40 12.78 -2.68
CA GLY A 148 10.70 13.28 -3.15
C GLY A 148 11.71 13.63 -2.05
N GLN A 149 11.42 13.27 -0.79
CA GLN A 149 12.22 13.57 0.39
C GLN A 149 12.95 12.34 0.96
N GLY A 150 12.90 11.20 0.26
CA GLY A 150 13.55 9.94 0.67
C GLY A 150 12.80 9.15 1.75
N VAL A 151 11.68 9.68 2.26
CA VAL A 151 10.87 9.08 3.34
C VAL A 151 10.33 7.71 2.93
N GLY A 152 9.71 7.60 1.75
CA GLY A 152 9.19 6.33 1.26
C GLY A 152 10.29 5.27 1.07
N SER A 153 11.46 5.69 0.59
CA SER A 153 12.61 4.79 0.46
C SER A 153 13.17 4.33 1.80
N ALA A 154 13.17 5.19 2.83
CA ALA A 154 13.58 4.82 4.18
C ALA A 154 12.60 3.81 4.79
N LEU A 155 11.31 4.08 4.67
CA LEU A 155 10.23 3.20 5.14
C LEU A 155 10.31 1.80 4.49
N LEU A 156 10.46 1.73 3.17
CA LEU A 156 10.60 0.44 2.48
C LEU A 156 11.85 -0.33 2.94
N ARG A 157 12.97 0.35 3.17
CA ARG A 157 14.19 -0.29 3.70
C ARG A 157 13.99 -0.82 5.11
N ASP A 158 13.29 -0.10 5.97
CA ASP A 158 12.98 -0.59 7.31
C ASP A 158 12.10 -1.86 7.24
N VAL A 159 11.08 -1.90 6.36
CA VAL A 159 10.26 -3.10 6.12
C VAL A 159 11.11 -4.27 5.59
N MET A 160 12.06 -3.99 4.69
CA MET A 160 12.99 -5.00 4.15
C MET A 160 13.96 -5.52 5.22
N ASP A 161 14.50 -4.65 6.07
CA ASP A 161 15.40 -5.01 7.16
C ASP A 161 14.67 -5.90 8.19
N GLU A 162 13.42 -5.56 8.53
CA GLU A 162 12.57 -6.38 9.39
C GLU A 162 12.30 -7.76 8.78
N ALA A 163 11.90 -7.81 7.51
CA ALA A 163 11.67 -9.07 6.80
C ALA A 163 12.95 -9.92 6.72
N ALA A 164 14.11 -9.30 6.48
CA ALA A 164 15.40 -9.97 6.43
C ALA A 164 15.78 -10.60 7.78
N GLY A 165 15.54 -9.89 8.88
CA GLY A 165 15.75 -10.43 10.23
C GLY A 165 14.93 -11.69 10.53
N LEU A 166 13.85 -11.90 9.78
CA LEU A 166 12.96 -13.07 9.85
C LEU A 166 13.15 -14.06 8.69
N SER A 167 14.13 -13.84 7.80
CA SER A 167 14.33 -14.64 6.58
C SER A 167 13.09 -14.69 5.66
N LYS A 168 12.33 -13.59 5.62
CA LYS A 168 11.13 -13.43 4.80
C LYS A 168 11.39 -12.54 3.59
N ALA A 169 10.65 -12.80 2.50
CA ALA A 169 10.62 -11.90 1.36
C ALA A 169 9.75 -10.67 1.64
N VAL A 170 9.85 -9.64 0.78
CA VAL A 170 8.88 -8.54 0.73
C VAL A 170 8.25 -8.51 -0.65
N SER A 171 6.93 -8.32 -0.74
CA SER A 171 6.23 -8.32 -2.02
C SER A 171 5.12 -7.30 -2.09
N ILE A 172 4.82 -6.84 -3.30
CA ILE A 172 3.83 -5.78 -3.57
C ILE A 172 3.28 -5.89 -4.99
N HIS A 173 2.00 -5.61 -5.19
CA HIS A 173 1.42 -5.45 -6.53
C HIS A 173 1.47 -3.98 -6.93
N VAL A 174 1.99 -3.69 -8.13
CA VAL A 174 2.20 -2.32 -8.60
C VAL A 174 1.74 -2.22 -10.06
N GLU A 175 1.00 -1.18 -10.40
CA GLU A 175 0.68 -0.88 -11.80
C GLU A 175 1.95 -0.62 -12.61
N LYS A 176 1.99 -1.11 -13.85
CA LYS A 176 3.16 -0.96 -14.73
C LYS A 176 3.56 0.49 -15.01
N THR A 177 2.58 1.39 -15.03
CA THR A 177 2.77 2.82 -15.28
C THR A 177 3.10 3.60 -14.01
N ASN A 178 3.17 2.94 -12.86
CA ASN A 178 3.39 3.59 -11.59
C ASN A 178 4.78 4.25 -11.54
N PRO A 179 4.85 5.58 -11.31
CA PRO A 179 6.12 6.29 -11.21
C PRO A 179 7.10 5.71 -10.15
N ALA A 180 6.58 5.06 -9.10
CA ALA A 180 7.38 4.43 -8.04
C ALA A 180 8.09 3.14 -8.49
N MET A 181 7.84 2.62 -9.70
CA MET A 181 8.52 1.44 -10.23
C MET A 181 10.06 1.59 -10.20
N ARG A 182 10.56 2.78 -10.50
CA ARG A 182 12.01 3.10 -10.39
C ARG A 182 12.55 2.91 -8.97
N LEU A 183 11.78 3.30 -7.96
CA LEU A 183 12.16 3.14 -6.56
C LEU A 183 12.26 1.65 -6.22
N TYR A 184 11.24 0.85 -6.57
CA TYR A 184 11.25 -0.59 -6.33
C TYR A 184 12.45 -1.28 -6.99
N LYS A 185 12.71 -1.00 -8.27
CA LYS A 185 13.87 -1.57 -9.00
C LYS A 185 15.20 -1.20 -8.35
N ARG A 186 15.37 0.05 -7.91
CA ARG A 186 16.58 0.50 -7.20
C ARG A 186 16.75 -0.18 -5.84
N LEU A 187 15.65 -0.54 -5.17
CA LEU A 187 15.67 -1.29 -3.91
C LEU A 187 15.86 -2.80 -4.13
N GLY A 188 16.01 -3.27 -5.38
CA GLY A 188 16.26 -4.67 -5.71
C GLY A 188 15.00 -5.52 -5.81
N PHE A 189 13.81 -4.91 -5.93
CA PHE A 189 12.60 -5.68 -6.24
C PHE A 189 12.64 -6.18 -7.69
N GLU A 190 12.33 -7.44 -7.88
CA GLU A 190 12.23 -8.10 -9.18
C GLU A 190 10.77 -8.35 -9.52
N THR A 191 10.44 -8.36 -10.83
CA THR A 191 9.09 -8.73 -11.27
C THR A 191 9.02 -10.24 -11.33
N VAL A 192 8.11 -10.85 -10.57
CA VAL A 192 7.96 -12.32 -10.48
C VAL A 192 6.65 -12.83 -11.09
N GLU A 193 5.69 -11.94 -11.37
CA GLU A 193 4.45 -12.27 -12.08
C GLU A 193 3.95 -11.05 -12.86
N ASP A 194 3.52 -11.26 -14.11
CA ASP A 194 2.85 -10.27 -14.94
C ASP A 194 1.35 -10.59 -14.98
N LYS A 195 0.50 -9.74 -14.39
CA LYS A 195 -0.97 -9.85 -14.40
C LYS A 195 -1.61 -8.79 -15.28
N GLY A 196 -1.03 -8.52 -16.45
CA GLY A 196 -1.57 -7.57 -17.41
C GLY A 196 -1.29 -6.13 -17.01
N VAL A 197 -2.16 -5.52 -16.20
CA VAL A 197 -2.02 -4.11 -15.77
C VAL A 197 -1.08 -3.96 -14.56
N TYR A 198 -0.98 -5.00 -13.74
CA TYR A 198 -0.20 -5.02 -12.51
C TYR A 198 0.93 -6.04 -12.58
N ASP A 199 2.09 -5.64 -12.07
CA ASP A 199 3.22 -6.52 -11.82
C ASP A 199 3.24 -6.92 -10.34
N LEU A 200 3.47 -8.20 -10.06
CA LEU A 200 3.92 -8.63 -8.74
C LEU A 200 5.42 -8.40 -8.63
N LEU A 201 5.80 -7.46 -7.76
CA LEU A 201 7.19 -7.23 -7.41
C LEU A 201 7.53 -7.99 -6.13
N ARG A 202 8.73 -8.57 -6.09
CA ARG A 202 9.27 -9.31 -4.94
C ARG A 202 10.73 -8.95 -4.70
N TRP A 203 11.06 -8.70 -3.46
CA TRP A 203 12.42 -8.59 -2.96
C TRP A 203 12.71 -9.78 -2.03
N GLN A 204 13.93 -10.32 -2.11
CA GLN A 204 14.39 -11.43 -1.28
C GLN A 204 15.54 -10.94 -0.39
N PRO A 205 15.63 -11.41 0.86
CA PRO A 205 16.76 -11.09 1.71
C PRO A 205 18.05 -11.68 1.11
N PRO A 206 19.20 -10.98 1.24
CA PRO A 206 20.49 -11.54 0.88
C PRO A 206 20.77 -12.82 1.70
N ALA A 207 21.41 -13.80 1.05
CA ALA A 207 21.85 -15.04 1.69
C ALA A 207 23.00 -14.83 2.68
#